data_AF-A0AAD9ULI0-F1
#
_entry.id   AF-A0AAD9ULI0-F1
#
_cell.length_a   1.000
_cell.length_b   1.000
_cell.length_c   1.000
_cell.angle_alpha   90.00
_cell.angle_beta   90.00
_cell.angle_gamma   90.00
#
_symmetry.space_group_name_H-M   'P 1'
#
loop_
_entity.id
_entity.type
_entity.pdbx_description
1 polymer ?
#
loop_
_entity_poly.entity_id
_entity_poly.type
_entity_poly.pdbx_seq_one_letter_code
_entity_poly.pdbx_strand_id
1 'polypeptide(L)'
;MPPKKKQARNAFYWFMQDIIPDLRREGRVFPNGMQDVVPVATPRWKSLSEAERERYENKAKLEKKRARQAGSGRLDNIGNVIGERGDEQAELERRRLKEKKWVSCHWPKGDDIKDYKFYFVSFEYLCETEEGDFLPAEVGLIEWSLNQGISKTLHRFINPGVAVITFKQRFVSSSKHFYRMNSLKIYHPNCI
;
A
#
# COMPACT_ATOMS: atom_id res chain seq x y z
N MET A 1 1.72 -17.72 21.05
CA MET A 1 0.28 -17.61 21.40
C MET A 1 -0.15 -16.16 21.21
N PRO A 2 -1.28 -15.86 20.55
CA PRO A 2 -1.77 -14.49 20.45
C PRO A 2 -2.17 -13.96 21.85
N PRO A 3 -1.88 -12.68 22.17
CA PRO A 3 -2.20 -12.11 23.47
C PRO A 3 -3.71 -12.06 23.70
N LYS A 4 -4.17 -12.46 24.90
CA LYS A 4 -5.59 -12.40 25.27
C LYS A 4 -6.09 -10.95 25.18
N LYS A 5 -7.23 -10.76 24.50
CA LYS A 5 -7.92 -9.47 24.39
C LYS A 5 -8.23 -8.94 25.80
N LYS A 6 -7.63 -7.81 26.19
CA LYS A 6 -7.93 -7.15 27.45
C LYS A 6 -9.40 -6.73 27.43
N GLN A 7 -10.17 -7.18 28.43
CA GLN A 7 -11.58 -6.81 28.56
C GLN A 7 -11.72 -5.31 28.77
N ALA A 8 -12.74 -4.71 28.15
CA ALA A 8 -13.01 -3.28 28.33
C ALA A 8 -13.35 -2.99 29.80
N ARG A 9 -12.87 -1.86 30.31
CA ARG A 9 -13.10 -1.43 31.70
C ARG A 9 -14.56 -0.97 31.87
N ASN A 10 -15.26 -1.56 32.83
CA ASN A 10 -16.67 -1.27 33.12
C ASN A 10 -16.83 -0.10 34.13
N ALA A 11 -18.06 0.37 34.35
CA ALA A 11 -18.36 1.45 35.29
C ALA A 11 -17.82 1.19 36.72
N PHE A 12 -18.00 -0.04 37.21
CA PHE A 12 -17.49 -0.48 38.51
C PHE A 12 -15.96 -0.39 38.64
N TYR A 13 -15.23 -0.60 37.54
CA TYR A 13 -13.76 -0.46 37.54
C TYR A 13 -13.34 0.99 37.82
N TRP A 14 -14.01 1.96 37.19
CA TRP A 14 -13.73 3.38 37.40
C TRP A 14 -14.11 3.83 38.82
N PHE A 15 -15.19 3.29 39.37
CA PHE A 15 -15.55 3.50 40.77
C PHE A 15 -14.48 2.96 41.72
N MET A 16 -14.02 1.72 41.51
CA MET A 16 -12.93 1.15 42.32
C MET A 16 -11.66 2.00 42.23
N GLN A 17 -11.34 2.54 41.06
CA GLN A 17 -10.18 3.42 40.88
C GLN A 17 -10.30 4.72 41.70
N ASP A 18 -11.50 5.31 41.77
CA ASP A 18 -11.74 6.55 42.50
C ASP A 18 -11.69 6.34 44.04
N ILE A 19 -12.07 5.15 44.56
CA ILE A 19 -12.07 4.86 46.01
C ILE A 19 -10.75 4.30 46.56
N ILE A 20 -9.87 3.75 45.72
CA ILE A 20 -8.54 3.26 46.14
C ILE A 20 -7.73 4.30 46.92
N PRO A 21 -7.61 5.58 46.49
CA PRO A 21 -6.85 6.56 47.26
C PRO A 21 -7.42 6.81 48.65
N ASP A 22 -8.75 6.80 48.80
CA ASP A 22 -9.38 6.97 50.11
C ASP A 22 -9.11 5.76 51.02
N LEU A 23 -9.21 4.54 50.49
CA LEU A 23 -8.88 3.33 51.25
C LEU A 23 -7.39 3.24 51.62
N ARG A 24 -6.49 3.78 50.79
CA ARG A 24 -5.06 3.90 51.15
C ARG A 24 -4.84 4.91 52.26
N ARG A 25 -5.61 6.01 52.28
CA ARG A 25 -5.59 6.99 53.38
C ARG A 25 -6.10 6.40 54.68
N GLU A 26 -7.06 5.47 54.60
CA GLU A 26 -7.52 4.63 55.71
C GLU A 26 -6.47 3.58 56.16
N GLY A 27 -5.29 3.52 55.53
CA GLY A 27 -4.19 2.62 55.89
C GLY A 27 -4.28 1.22 55.29
N ARG A 28 -5.20 0.96 54.35
CA ARG A 28 -5.32 -0.35 53.70
C ARG A 28 -4.29 -0.52 52.60
N VAL A 29 -3.67 -1.70 52.58
CA VAL A 29 -2.70 -2.12 51.55
C VAL A 29 -3.34 -3.19 50.68
N PHE A 30 -3.06 -3.15 49.38
CA PHE A 30 -3.66 -4.04 48.37
C PHE A 30 -2.58 -4.88 47.66
N PRO A 31 -2.08 -5.96 48.29
CA PRO A 31 -1.02 -6.79 47.73
C PRO A 31 -1.42 -7.52 46.44
N ASN A 32 -2.69 -7.93 46.28
CA ASN A 32 -3.21 -8.59 45.07
C ASN A 32 -3.90 -7.60 44.11
N GLY A 33 -3.67 -6.30 44.30
CA GLY A 33 -4.21 -5.23 43.46
C GLY A 33 -5.73 -5.10 43.58
N MET A 34 -6.42 -5.08 42.43
CA MET A 34 -7.86 -4.77 42.39
C MET A 34 -8.73 -5.86 43.04
N GLN A 35 -8.24 -7.09 43.17
CA GLN A 35 -9.00 -8.20 43.77
C GLN A 35 -9.30 -7.95 45.25
N ASP A 36 -8.37 -7.36 45.99
CA ASP A 36 -8.53 -7.04 47.42
C ASP A 36 -9.50 -5.86 47.64
N VAL A 37 -9.73 -5.04 46.60
CA VAL A 37 -10.64 -3.89 46.63
C VAL A 37 -12.10 -4.32 46.42
N VAL A 38 -12.35 -5.39 45.66
CA VAL A 38 -13.69 -5.86 45.30
C VAL A 38 -14.60 -6.11 46.52
N PRO A 39 -14.18 -6.81 47.59
CA PRO A 39 -15.04 -7.06 48.76
C PRO A 39 -15.49 -5.78 49.47
N VAL A 40 -14.65 -4.74 49.46
CA VAL A 40 -14.94 -3.44 50.10
C VAL A 40 -15.77 -2.55 49.19
N ALA A 41 -15.49 -2.59 47.89
CA ALA A 41 -16.14 -1.77 46.88
C ALA A 41 -17.55 -2.25 46.53
N THR A 42 -17.80 -3.57 46.51
CA THR A 42 -19.09 -4.15 46.14
C THR A 42 -20.27 -3.64 46.99
N PRO A 43 -20.21 -3.61 48.35
CA PRO A 43 -21.29 -3.06 49.15
C PRO A 43 -21.44 -1.54 48.93
N ARG A 44 -20.32 -0.81 48.86
CA ARG A 44 -20.33 0.65 48.63
C ARG A 44 -20.92 1.02 47.26
N TRP A 45 -20.71 0.19 46.23
CA TRP A 45 -21.31 0.37 44.90
C TRP A 45 -22.82 0.12 44.90
N LYS A 46 -23.31 -0.85 45.67
CA LYS A 46 -24.75 -1.13 45.80
C LYS A 46 -25.50 -0.03 46.55
N SER A 47 -24.83 0.71 47.44
CA SER A 47 -25.40 1.82 48.19
C SER A 47 -25.35 3.17 47.46
N LEU A 48 -24.75 3.26 46.27
CA LEU A 48 -24.70 4.50 45.50
C LEU A 48 -26.08 4.89 44.97
N SER A 49 -26.29 6.20 44.84
CA SER A 49 -27.46 6.72 44.12
C SER A 49 -27.36 6.47 42.61
N GLU A 50 -28.50 6.45 41.93
CA GLU A 50 -28.56 6.25 40.48
C GLU A 50 -27.74 7.32 39.72
N ALA A 51 -27.78 8.58 40.18
CA ALA A 51 -27.06 9.69 39.57
C ALA A 51 -25.53 9.52 39.66
N GLU A 52 -25.02 9.04 40.79
CA GLU A 52 -23.59 8.76 40.96
C GLU A 52 -23.16 7.56 40.11
N ARG A 53 -24.02 6.54 40.02
CA ARG A 53 -23.78 5.37 39.18
C ARG A 53 -23.71 5.75 37.70
N GLU A 54 -24.61 6.62 37.25
CA GLU A 54 -24.66 7.13 35.88
C GLU A 54 -23.37 7.87 35.52
N ARG A 55 -22.78 8.65 36.45
CA ARG A 55 -21.48 9.32 36.24
C ARG A 55 -20.39 8.32 35.84
N TYR A 56 -20.29 7.19 36.55
CA TYR A 56 -19.30 6.15 36.24
C TYR A 56 -19.63 5.39 34.95
N GLU A 57 -20.91 5.23 34.64
CA GLU A 57 -21.33 4.62 33.37
C GLU A 57 -21.00 5.51 32.18
N ASN A 58 -21.18 6.83 32.30
CA ASN A 58 -20.81 7.81 31.29
C ASN A 58 -19.29 7.85 31.10
N LYS A 59 -18.50 7.78 32.18
CA LYS A 59 -17.03 7.60 32.11
C LYS A 59 -16.66 6.33 31.33
N ALA A 60 -17.31 5.20 31.62
CA ALA A 60 -17.06 3.93 30.91
C ALA A 60 -17.44 3.99 29.43
N LYS A 61 -18.57 4.62 29.10
CA LYS A 61 -19.03 4.85 27.71
C LYS A 61 -18.04 5.73 26.93
N LEU A 62 -17.55 6.81 27.54
CA LEU A 62 -16.58 7.71 26.93
C LEU A 62 -15.25 7.00 26.64
N GLU A 63 -14.72 6.25 27.60
CA GLU A 63 -13.46 5.51 27.41
C GLU A 63 -13.59 4.37 26.39
N LYS A 64 -14.77 3.72 26.31
CA LYS A 64 -15.07 2.76 25.22
C LYS A 64 -15.11 3.43 23.86
N LYS A 65 -15.64 4.66 23.78
CA LYS A 65 -15.64 5.47 22.55
C LYS A 65 -14.22 5.89 22.18
N ARG A 66 -13.43 6.35 23.16
CA ARG A 66 -12.01 6.71 22.99
C ARG A 66 -11.17 5.53 22.53
N ALA A 67 -11.33 4.35 23.11
CA ALA A 67 -10.62 3.14 22.71
C ALA A 67 -10.98 2.68 21.28
N ARG A 68 -12.22 2.92 20.82
CA ARG A 68 -12.61 2.71 19.42
C ARG A 68 -11.97 3.72 18.47
N GLN A 69 -11.76 4.95 18.92
CA GLN A 69 -11.13 6.02 18.13
C GLN A 69 -9.60 5.94 18.13
N ALA A 70 -8.98 5.42 19.20
CA ALA A 70 -7.53 5.38 19.41
C ALA A 70 -6.79 4.22 18.70
N GLY A 71 -7.35 3.67 17.62
CA GLY A 71 -6.50 3.00 16.63
C GLY A 71 -6.10 1.54 16.88
N SER A 72 -6.97 0.71 17.44
CA SER A 72 -7.04 -0.68 16.93
C SER A 72 -8.23 -0.75 16.00
N GLY A 73 -8.10 -0.07 14.86
CA GLY A 73 -9.16 -0.04 13.86
C GLY A 73 -9.55 -1.44 13.42
N ARG A 74 -10.80 -1.59 13.00
CA ARG A 74 -11.30 -2.87 12.49
C ARG A 74 -10.42 -3.25 11.30
N LEU A 75 -9.80 -4.42 11.35
CA LEU A 75 -8.96 -4.91 10.25
C LEU A 75 -9.86 -5.49 9.16
N ASP A 76 -9.43 -5.39 7.91
CA ASP A 76 -10.02 -6.17 6.83
C ASP A 76 -9.51 -7.61 6.83
N ASN A 77 -10.02 -8.44 5.91
CA ASN A 77 -9.64 -9.85 5.80
C ASN A 77 -8.16 -10.08 5.39
N ILE A 78 -7.43 -9.00 5.06
CA ILE A 78 -6.01 -9.00 4.67
C ILE A 78 -5.14 -8.45 5.82
N GLY A 79 -5.76 -7.95 6.89
CA GLY A 79 -5.07 -7.43 8.07
C GLY A 79 -4.78 -5.93 8.01
N ASN A 80 -5.34 -5.19 7.05
CA ASN A 80 -5.16 -3.75 6.94
C ASN A 80 -6.21 -3.00 7.78
N VAL A 81 -5.84 -1.85 8.34
CA VAL A 81 -6.76 -1.01 9.12
C VAL A 81 -7.79 -0.37 8.19
N ILE A 82 -9.08 -0.67 8.37
CA ILE A 82 -10.16 -0.15 7.51
C ILE A 82 -10.21 1.40 7.54
N GLY A 83 -9.84 2.01 8.66
CA GLY A 83 -9.79 3.48 8.82
C GLY A 83 -8.61 4.17 8.13
N GLU A 84 -7.59 3.42 7.70
CA GLU A 84 -6.43 3.92 6.95
C GLU A 84 -6.59 3.78 5.44
N ARG A 85 -7.74 3.28 4.97
CA ARG A 85 -8.06 3.32 3.54
C ARG A 85 -8.15 4.79 3.15
N GLY A 86 -7.07 5.28 2.53
CA GLY A 86 -7.07 6.58 1.87
C GLY A 86 -8.26 6.62 0.90
N ASP A 87 -8.87 7.79 0.79
CA ASP A 87 -9.92 8.00 -0.18
C ASP A 87 -9.33 7.77 -1.59
N GLU A 88 -9.68 6.62 -2.17
CA GLU A 88 -9.22 6.22 -3.49
C GLU A 88 -9.57 7.28 -4.54
N GLN A 89 -10.73 7.95 -4.37
CA GLN A 89 -11.14 9.03 -5.25
C GLN A 89 -10.22 10.23 -5.13
N ALA A 90 -9.86 10.62 -3.90
CA ALA A 90 -8.93 11.72 -3.67
C ALA A 90 -7.54 11.45 -4.27
N GLU A 91 -7.06 10.21 -4.19
CA GLU A 91 -5.77 9.82 -4.77
C GLU A 91 -5.81 9.81 -6.31
N LEU A 92 -6.90 9.30 -6.91
CA LEU A 92 -7.12 9.37 -8.35
C LEU A 92 -7.20 10.81 -8.87
N GLU A 93 -7.91 11.69 -8.16
CA GLU A 93 -7.98 13.12 -8.49
C GLU A 93 -6.61 13.80 -8.38
N ARG A 94 -5.83 13.46 -7.36
CA ARG A 94 -4.45 13.94 -7.22
C ARG A 94 -3.58 13.52 -8.41
N ARG A 95 -3.71 12.27 -8.86
CA ARG A 95 -3.00 11.75 -10.03
C ARG A 95 -3.41 12.50 -11.32
N ARG A 96 -4.72 12.65 -11.55
CA ARG A 96 -5.27 13.40 -12.69
C ARG A 96 -4.79 14.84 -12.74
N LEU A 97 -4.72 15.53 -11.59
CA LEU A 97 -4.28 16.91 -11.54
C LEU A 97 -2.79 17.05 -11.90
N LYS A 98 -1.95 16.12 -11.44
CA LYS A 98 -0.53 16.07 -11.80
C LYS A 98 -0.34 15.81 -13.29
N GLU A 99 -1.04 14.84 -13.86
CA GLU A 99 -1.00 14.52 -15.29
C GLU A 99 -1.46 15.71 -16.13
N LYS A 100 -2.59 16.33 -15.78
CA LYS A 100 -3.11 17.52 -16.46
C LYS A 100 -2.12 18.68 -16.43
N LYS A 101 -1.49 18.93 -15.27
CA LYS A 101 -0.48 19.98 -15.13
C LYS A 101 0.75 19.67 -15.98
N TRP A 102 1.20 18.42 -15.98
CA TRP A 102 2.36 18.00 -16.79
C TRP A 102 2.10 18.21 -18.29
N VAL A 103 0.96 17.73 -18.80
CA VAL A 103 0.54 17.93 -20.19
C VAL A 103 0.44 19.41 -20.53
N SER A 104 -0.23 20.20 -19.68
CA SER A 104 -0.41 21.64 -19.91
C SER A 104 0.91 22.44 -19.92
N CYS A 105 1.97 21.93 -19.28
CA CYS A 105 3.27 22.59 -19.22
C CYS A 105 4.22 22.19 -20.35
N HIS A 106 4.13 20.94 -20.83
CA HIS A 106 5.09 20.40 -21.82
C HIS A 106 4.54 20.36 -23.24
N TRP A 107 3.22 20.27 -23.41
CA TRP A 107 2.62 20.18 -24.74
C TRP A 107 2.29 21.57 -25.28
N PRO A 108 2.43 21.78 -26.60
CA PRO A 108 2.05 23.03 -27.23
C PRO A 108 0.55 23.29 -27.07
N LYS A 109 0.18 24.56 -26.98
CA LYS A 109 -1.20 25.00 -26.76
C LYS A 109 -1.91 25.24 -28.09
N GLY A 110 -3.24 25.12 -28.08
CA GLY A 110 -4.05 25.43 -29.25
C GLY A 110 -3.86 24.45 -30.39
N ASP A 111 -3.83 24.95 -31.62
CA ASP A 111 -3.79 24.12 -32.82
C ASP A 111 -2.41 23.53 -33.13
N ASP A 112 -1.33 24.08 -32.55
CA ASP A 112 0.04 23.59 -32.74
C ASP A 112 0.23 22.13 -32.25
N ILE A 113 -0.67 21.66 -31.37
CA ILE A 113 -0.69 20.26 -30.94
C ILE A 113 -0.94 19.30 -32.11
N LYS A 114 -1.63 19.75 -33.17
CA LYS A 114 -1.99 18.92 -34.32
C LYS A 114 -0.77 18.46 -35.09
N ASP A 115 0.22 19.34 -35.20
CA ASP A 115 1.48 19.08 -35.92
C ASP A 115 2.62 18.65 -34.99
N TYR A 116 2.38 18.63 -33.66
CA TYR A 116 3.35 18.15 -32.69
C TYR A 116 3.66 16.67 -32.90
N LYS A 117 4.95 16.33 -32.81
CA LYS A 117 5.47 14.98 -33.06
C LYS A 117 5.64 14.22 -31.76
N PHE A 118 4.86 13.17 -31.61
CA PHE A 118 4.98 12.19 -30.55
C PHE A 118 5.83 11.01 -31.01
N TYR A 119 6.64 10.50 -30.10
CA TYR A 119 7.48 9.33 -30.34
C TYR A 119 7.06 8.21 -29.40
N PHE A 120 6.68 7.06 -29.95
CA PHE A 120 6.37 5.87 -29.16
C PHE A 120 7.47 4.85 -29.35
N VAL A 121 8.03 4.35 -28.25
CA VAL A 121 9.08 3.34 -28.25
C VAL A 121 8.60 2.09 -27.52
N SER A 122 8.88 0.92 -28.09
CA SER A 122 8.61 -0.39 -27.54
C SER A 122 9.87 -1.25 -27.66
N PHE A 123 10.23 -1.94 -26.59
CA PHE A 123 11.36 -2.87 -26.56
C PHE A 123 10.85 -4.24 -26.15
N GLU A 124 11.27 -5.26 -26.90
CA GLU A 124 11.19 -6.64 -26.44
C GLU A 124 12.58 -7.09 -26.00
N TYR A 125 12.65 -7.87 -24.94
CA TYR A 125 13.90 -8.40 -24.40
C TYR A 125 13.87 -9.93 -24.35
N LEU A 126 15.05 -10.57 -24.46
CA LEU A 126 15.20 -12.01 -24.43
C LEU A 126 15.19 -12.55 -23.00
N CYS A 127 16.07 -12.00 -22.17
CA CYS A 127 16.23 -12.40 -20.78
C CYS A 127 16.79 -11.26 -19.93
N GLU A 128 16.62 -11.42 -18.62
CA GLU A 128 17.31 -10.64 -17.60
C GLU A 128 18.60 -11.37 -17.23
N THR A 129 19.70 -10.62 -17.17
CA THR A 129 21.03 -11.11 -16.78
C THR A 129 21.12 -11.27 -15.26
N GLU A 130 22.17 -11.94 -14.76
CA GLU A 130 22.38 -12.08 -13.30
C GLU A 130 22.65 -10.73 -12.61
N GLU A 131 23.10 -9.74 -13.38
CA GLU A 131 23.36 -8.37 -12.92
C GLU A 131 22.09 -7.50 -12.91
N GLY A 132 20.95 -8.03 -13.37
CA GLY A 132 19.66 -7.34 -13.42
C GLY A 132 19.45 -6.50 -14.69
N ASP A 133 20.35 -6.59 -15.67
CA ASP A 133 20.20 -5.94 -16.98
C ASP A 133 19.34 -6.77 -17.93
N PHE A 134 18.58 -6.12 -18.82
CA PHE A 134 17.74 -6.77 -19.82
C PHE A 134 18.44 -6.81 -21.19
N LEU A 135 18.50 -7.99 -21.81
CA LEU A 135 19.05 -8.14 -23.16
C LEU A 135 17.98 -7.80 -24.22
N PRO A 136 18.07 -6.66 -24.93
CA PRO A 136 17.07 -6.28 -25.92
C PRO A 136 17.15 -7.17 -27.16
N ALA A 137 15.99 -7.60 -27.66
CA ALA A 137 15.82 -8.46 -28.83
C ALA A 137 15.25 -7.68 -30.02
N GLU A 138 14.35 -6.74 -29.76
CA GLU A 138 13.60 -6.00 -30.76
C GLU A 138 13.31 -4.59 -30.24
N VAL A 139 13.36 -3.62 -31.13
CA VAL A 139 12.92 -2.26 -30.86
C VAL A 139 11.98 -1.80 -31.97
N GLY A 140 10.84 -1.27 -31.56
CA GLY A 140 9.91 -0.50 -32.39
C GLY A 140 9.89 0.95 -31.92
N LEU A 141 10.09 1.90 -32.83
CA LEU A 141 9.95 3.33 -32.59
C LEU A 141 9.07 3.91 -33.70
N ILE A 142 8.06 4.68 -33.33
CA ILE A 142 7.20 5.37 -34.31
C ILE A 142 7.15 6.87 -34.01
N GLU A 143 7.19 7.68 -35.06
CA GLU A 143 6.85 9.11 -35.03
C GLU A 143 5.38 9.25 -35.45
N TRP A 144 4.61 9.96 -34.64
CA TRP A 144 3.17 10.15 -34.85
C TRP A 144 2.76 11.59 -34.57
N SER A 145 1.87 12.15 -35.38
CA SER A 145 1.18 13.42 -35.09
C SER A 145 -0.31 13.28 -35.30
N LEU A 146 -1.09 14.21 -34.75
CA LEU A 146 -2.54 14.23 -34.86
C LEU A 146 -3.02 14.48 -36.31
N ASN A 147 -2.30 15.32 -37.06
CA ASN A 147 -2.66 15.68 -38.42
C ASN A 147 -2.19 14.64 -39.45
N GLN A 148 -0.96 14.14 -39.33
CA GLN A 148 -0.35 13.22 -40.30
C GLN A 148 -0.56 11.74 -39.95
N GLY A 149 -0.89 11.42 -38.70
CA GLY A 149 -0.85 10.05 -38.20
C GLY A 149 0.59 9.57 -38.05
N ILE A 150 0.86 8.30 -38.38
CA ILE A 150 2.20 7.72 -38.32
C ILE A 150 3.03 8.26 -39.49
N SER A 151 4.05 9.07 -39.19
CA SER A 151 4.90 9.68 -40.21
C SER A 151 6.17 8.87 -40.47
N LYS A 152 6.73 8.22 -39.44
CA LYS A 152 7.95 7.41 -39.54
C LYS A 152 7.88 6.19 -38.64
N THR A 153 8.51 5.12 -39.08
CA THR A 153 8.66 3.90 -38.30
C THR A 153 10.12 3.45 -38.36
N LEU A 154 10.61 2.99 -37.22
CA LEU A 154 11.88 2.31 -37.06
C LEU A 154 11.56 1.00 -36.36
N HIS A 155 11.81 -0.10 -37.04
CA HIS A 155 11.68 -1.44 -36.48
C HIS A 155 12.97 -2.19 -36.74
N ARG A 156 13.59 -2.70 -35.67
CA ARG A 156 14.86 -3.42 -35.76
C ARG A 156 14.92 -4.56 -34.76
N PHE A 157 15.40 -5.69 -35.24
CA PHE A 157 15.90 -6.75 -34.37
C PHE A 157 17.34 -6.43 -33.95
N ILE A 158 17.61 -6.59 -32.66
CA ILE A 158 18.92 -6.38 -32.07
C ILE A 158 19.51 -7.77 -31.84
N ASN A 159 20.69 -8.00 -32.42
CA ASN A 159 21.47 -9.18 -32.08
C ASN A 159 22.31 -8.85 -30.84
N PRO A 160 22.04 -9.45 -29.67
CA PRO A 160 22.78 -9.16 -28.43
C PRO A 160 24.23 -9.68 -28.47
N GLY A 161 24.64 -10.36 -29.54
CA GLY A 161 25.98 -10.92 -29.69
C GLY A 161 26.14 -12.28 -29.00
N VAL A 162 27.39 -12.74 -28.88
CA VAL A 162 27.75 -14.06 -28.30
C VAL A 162 27.84 -14.00 -26.77
N ALA A 163 27.15 -13.05 -26.14
CA ALA A 163 27.18 -12.88 -24.69
C ALA A 163 26.31 -13.94 -24.00
N VAL A 164 26.99 -14.99 -23.54
CA VAL A 164 26.63 -15.83 -22.38
C VAL A 164 25.35 -16.68 -22.51
N ILE A 165 25.23 -17.47 -23.59
CA ILE A 165 24.33 -18.64 -23.61
C ILE A 165 25.02 -19.87 -22.95
N THR A 166 25.85 -19.66 -21.93
CA THR A 166 26.56 -20.77 -21.25
C THR A 166 25.83 -21.32 -20.03
N PHE A 167 24.73 -20.73 -19.58
CA PHE A 167 24.00 -21.32 -18.46
C PHE A 167 22.50 -21.34 -18.70
N LYS A 168 21.87 -22.41 -18.18
CA LYS A 168 20.43 -22.64 -18.04
C LYS A 168 19.73 -21.46 -17.37
N GLN A 169 19.67 -20.31 -18.03
CA GLN A 169 18.85 -19.21 -17.60
C GLN A 169 17.45 -19.48 -18.10
N ARG A 170 16.53 -19.36 -17.14
CA ARG A 170 15.12 -19.62 -17.28
C ARG A 170 14.62 -18.77 -18.44
N PHE A 171 14.44 -19.37 -19.62
CA PHE A 171 13.62 -18.80 -20.69
C PHE A 171 12.22 -18.64 -20.08
N VAL A 172 11.98 -17.51 -19.43
CA VAL A 172 10.69 -17.16 -18.88
C VAL A 172 9.78 -17.00 -20.08
N SER A 173 8.98 -18.05 -20.34
CA SER A 173 7.61 -18.16 -20.87
C SER A 173 6.97 -17.03 -21.72
N SER A 174 7.69 -16.04 -22.20
CA SER A 174 7.18 -14.94 -23.05
C SER A 174 7.51 -15.18 -24.53
N SER A 175 8.40 -16.12 -24.85
CA SER A 175 8.81 -16.41 -26.22
C SER A 175 7.91 -17.45 -26.91
N LYS A 176 6.67 -17.04 -27.25
CA LYS A 176 5.94 -17.69 -28.36
C LYS A 176 6.40 -17.17 -29.75
N HIS A 177 7.26 -16.15 -29.80
CA HIS A 177 7.77 -15.56 -31.04
C HIS A 177 9.18 -16.01 -31.46
N PHE A 178 9.88 -16.78 -30.62
CA PHE A 178 11.28 -17.17 -30.87
C PHE A 178 11.46 -18.13 -32.07
N TYR A 179 10.41 -18.82 -32.50
CA TYR A 179 10.53 -19.80 -33.61
C TYR A 179 10.72 -19.18 -35.00
N ARG A 180 10.69 -17.85 -35.17
CA ARG A 180 10.87 -17.22 -36.48
C ARG A 180 12.28 -16.66 -36.76
N MET A 181 13.18 -16.64 -35.77
CA MET A 181 14.56 -16.15 -35.98
C MET A 181 15.51 -17.20 -36.59
N ASN A 182 15.16 -18.49 -36.56
CA ASN A 182 16.05 -19.58 -37.02
C ASN A 182 16.10 -19.80 -38.55
N SER A 183 15.57 -18.90 -39.37
CA SER A 183 15.60 -19.03 -40.84
C SER A 183 16.51 -18.02 -41.57
N LEU A 184 17.14 -17.07 -40.86
CA LEU A 184 18.13 -16.18 -41.45
C LEU A 184 19.51 -16.81 -41.36
N LYS A 185 19.88 -17.47 -42.46
CA LYS A 185 21.22 -18.00 -42.73
C LYS A 185 22.28 -16.99 -42.32
N ILE A 186 23.19 -17.46 -41.48
CA ILE A 186 24.44 -16.81 -41.09
C ILE A 186 25.23 -16.54 -42.38
N TYR A 187 25.11 -15.34 -42.94
CA TYR A 187 26.07 -14.83 -43.91
C TYR A 187 27.23 -14.25 -43.12
N HIS A 188 28.34 -14.99 -43.11
CA HIS A 188 29.66 -14.45 -42.83
C HIS A 188 30.07 -13.56 -44.02
N PRO A 189 30.61 -12.36 -43.77
CA PRO A 189 31.64 -11.86 -44.66
C PRO A 189 32.88 -11.52 -43.85
N ASN A 190 33.92 -12.31 -44.04
CA ASN A 190 35.24 -11.73 -44.20
C ASN A 190 35.17 -10.89 -45.48
N CYS A 191 35.33 -9.57 -45.41
CA CYS A 191 35.97 -8.74 -46.43
C CYS A 191 36.05 -7.28 -45.93
N ILE A 192 37.30 -6.82 -45.91
CA ILE A 192 37.87 -5.46 -46.03
C ILE A 192 36.85 -4.35 -46.35
#